data_AF-A0A061RD38-F1
#
_entry.id   AF-A0A061RD38-F1
#
_cell.length_a   1.000
_cell.length_b   1.000
_cell.length_c   1.000
_cell.angle_alpha   90.00
_cell.angle_beta   90.00
_cell.angle_gamma   90.00
#
_symmetry.space_group_name_H-M   'P 1'
#
loop_
_entity.id
_entity.type
_entity.pdbx_description
1 polymer ?
#
loop_
_entity_poly.entity_id
_entity_poly.type
_entity_poly.pdbx_seq_one_letter_code
_entity_poly.pdbx_strand_id
1 'polypeptide(L)'
;MYKNYVQSCEANILLEGLVSRAVFFAAIIVFDLVFDDYDSSASLGEFGALRSCEIVLESSSQYVRGGEVRTPTRLEGLAVWDSAFFVRIAQCGYEFEQSQAFFPGLPFLCWVLTRTLLSPFLAFAGERGTLVLSGLLITNSSFILAALLLYRLSRRVLGSERLARASASAFCWNPASVFFSAVYTESPYAAAAFGGMLALESGRLAASAAAFAASA
;
A
#
# COMPACT_ATOMS: atom_id res chain seq x y z
N MET A 1 4.71 -12.98 -34.52
CA MET A 1 3.29 -13.19 -34.15
C MET A 1 3.13 -13.58 -32.67
N TYR A 2 3.77 -14.64 -32.16
CA TYR A 2 3.67 -15.06 -30.75
C TYR A 2 4.10 -14.00 -29.71
N LYS A 3 5.22 -13.31 -29.93
CA LYS A 3 5.70 -12.24 -29.03
C LYS A 3 4.68 -11.09 -28.87
N ASN A 4 4.07 -10.67 -29.98
CA ASN A 4 3.06 -9.61 -30.00
C ASN A 4 1.77 -10.07 -29.29
N TYR A 5 1.39 -11.34 -29.47
CA TYR A 5 0.27 -11.94 -28.74
C TYR A 5 0.51 -11.87 -27.23
N VAL A 6 1.65 -12.35 -26.76
CA VAL A 6 2.01 -12.31 -25.33
C VAL A 6 1.99 -10.90 -24.75
N GLN A 7 2.55 -9.93 -25.48
CA GLN A 7 2.52 -8.52 -25.06
C GLN A 7 1.09 -7.98 -24.94
N SER A 8 0.20 -8.35 -25.87
CA SER A 8 -1.22 -7.99 -25.78
C SER A 8 -1.89 -8.60 -24.54
N CYS A 9 -1.52 -9.83 -24.17
CA CYS A 9 -2.04 -10.46 -22.96
C CYS A 9 -1.58 -9.73 -21.70
N GLU A 10 -0.29 -9.38 -21.63
CA GLU A 10 0.27 -8.62 -20.50
C GLU A 10 -0.40 -7.26 -20.37
N ALA A 11 -0.64 -6.56 -21.49
CA ALA A 11 -1.37 -5.29 -21.48
C ALA A 11 -2.80 -5.44 -20.96
N ASN A 12 -3.49 -6.53 -21.30
CA ASN A 12 -4.83 -6.81 -20.78
C ASN A 12 -4.83 -7.07 -19.27
N ILE A 13 -3.83 -7.79 -18.73
CA ILE A 13 -3.68 -8.00 -17.29
C ILE A 13 -3.41 -6.68 -16.56
N LEU A 14 -2.56 -5.81 -17.12
CA LEU A 14 -2.31 -4.49 -16.55
C LEU A 14 -3.58 -3.64 -16.53
N LEU A 15 -4.35 -3.64 -17.63
CA LEU A 15 -5.62 -2.94 -17.71
C LEU A 15 -6.64 -3.50 -16.72
N GLU A 16 -6.74 -4.83 -16.60
CA GLU A 16 -7.62 -5.49 -15.64
C GLU A 16 -7.25 -5.15 -14.19
N GLY A 17 -5.96 -5.14 -13.88
CA GLY A 17 -5.44 -4.67 -12.59
C GLY A 17 -5.87 -3.23 -12.29
N LEU A 18 -5.66 -2.31 -13.23
CA LEU A 18 -6.06 -0.90 -13.10
C LEU A 18 -7.58 -0.74 -12.92
N VAL A 19 -8.37 -1.42 -13.74
CA VAL A 19 -9.84 -1.40 -13.66
C VAL A 19 -10.31 -1.94 -12.32
N SER A 20 -9.73 -3.05 -11.84
CA SER A 20 -10.08 -3.60 -10.53
C SER A 20 -9.84 -2.58 -9.41
N ARG A 21 -8.69 -1.89 -9.41
CA ARG A 21 -8.38 -0.86 -8.40
C ARG A 21 -9.36 0.30 -8.48
N ALA A 22 -9.67 0.78 -9.68
CA ALA A 22 -10.65 1.85 -9.86
C ALA A 22 -12.04 1.47 -9.34
N VAL A 23 -12.49 0.23 -9.60
CA VAL A 23 -13.77 -0.29 -9.09
C VAL A 23 -13.76 -0.39 -7.56
N PHE A 24 -12.69 -0.91 -6.95
CA PHE A 24 -12.59 -0.99 -5.50
C PHE A 24 -12.56 0.39 -4.83
N PHE A 25 -11.83 1.36 -5.37
CA PHE A 25 -11.86 2.73 -4.86
C PHE A 25 -13.23 3.39 -5.03
N ALA A 26 -13.89 3.19 -6.17
CA ALA A 26 -15.25 3.68 -6.37
C ALA A 26 -16.22 3.05 -5.37
N ALA A 27 -16.07 1.75 -5.08
CA ALA A 27 -16.85 1.08 -4.05
C ALA A 27 -16.60 1.69 -2.67
N ILE A 28 -15.34 1.87 -2.25
CA ILE A 28 -14.99 2.51 -0.97
C ILE A 28 -15.67 3.89 -0.86
N ILE A 29 -15.50 4.75 -1.87
CA ILE A 29 -16.13 6.08 -1.88
C ILE A 29 -17.66 6.00 -1.79
N VAL A 30 -18.30 5.06 -2.51
CA VAL A 30 -19.75 4.88 -2.44
C VAL A 30 -20.18 4.39 -1.06
N PHE A 31 -19.43 3.47 -0.45
CA PHE A 31 -19.72 2.99 0.89
C PHE A 31 -19.62 4.12 1.93
N ASP A 32 -18.55 4.91 1.90
CA ASP A 32 -18.36 6.07 2.80
C ASP A 32 -19.44 7.15 2.61
N LEU A 33 -20.06 7.23 1.43
CA LEU A 33 -21.17 8.17 1.16
C LEU A 33 -22.54 7.66 1.63
N VAL A 34 -22.70 6.34 1.75
CA VAL A 34 -23.99 5.70 2.06
C VAL A 34 -24.08 5.30 3.53
N PHE A 35 -22.96 4.94 4.15
CA PHE A 35 -22.90 4.43 5.51
C PHE A 35 -22.02 5.33 6.37
N ASP A 36 -22.41 5.46 7.64
CA ASP A 36 -21.57 6.14 8.62
C ASP A 36 -20.30 5.32 8.91
N ASP A 37 -19.18 6.01 9.08
CA ASP A 37 -17.90 5.39 9.38
C ASP A 37 -17.94 4.67 10.73
N TYR A 38 -17.84 3.35 10.69
CA TYR A 38 -17.67 2.53 11.90
C TYR A 38 -16.22 2.62 12.43
N ASP A 39 -15.25 2.86 11.55
CA ASP A 39 -13.84 2.81 11.92
C ASP A 39 -13.41 4.01 12.76
N SER A 40 -12.94 3.72 13.98
CA SER A 40 -12.38 4.73 14.87
C SER A 40 -10.87 4.92 14.65
N SER A 41 -10.19 4.06 13.89
CA SER A 41 -8.74 4.13 13.73
C SER A 41 -8.28 5.34 12.91
N ALA A 42 -9.09 5.79 11.95
CA ALA A 42 -8.88 7.06 11.24
C ALA A 42 -8.80 8.25 12.22
N SER A 43 -9.59 8.21 13.31
CA SER A 43 -9.59 9.22 14.39
C SER A 43 -8.41 9.10 15.36
N LEU A 44 -7.60 8.03 15.31
CA LEU A 44 -6.33 7.97 16.07
C LEU A 44 -5.34 9.05 15.59
N GLY A 45 -5.53 9.59 14.38
CA GLY A 45 -4.85 10.80 13.93
C GLY A 45 -5.42 12.10 14.53
N GLU A 46 -6.67 12.10 14.98
CA GLU A 46 -7.43 13.26 15.49
C GLU A 46 -7.45 13.39 17.02
N PHE A 47 -7.38 12.29 17.78
CA PHE A 47 -7.33 12.32 19.25
C PHE A 47 -6.00 12.92 19.71
N GLY A 48 -5.97 14.25 19.80
CA GLY A 48 -4.81 15.06 20.15
C GLY A 48 -4.07 14.56 21.39
N ALA A 49 -2.84 14.09 21.17
CA ALA A 49 -1.68 14.05 22.04
C ALA A 49 -0.64 13.18 21.32
N LEU A 50 0.02 13.66 20.26
CA LEU A 50 1.34 14.27 20.36
C LEU A 50 1.54 15.25 19.18
N ARG A 51 1.71 16.52 19.54
CA ARG A 51 2.25 17.58 18.67
C ARG A 51 3.61 17.14 18.14
N SER A 52 3.81 17.21 16.82
CA SER A 52 5.10 16.95 16.16
C SER A 52 5.67 15.55 16.46
N CYS A 53 6.59 15.06 15.63
CA CYS A 53 7.35 13.85 15.97
C CYS A 53 8.42 14.13 17.04
N GLU A 54 8.12 15.02 17.99
CA GLU A 54 9.05 15.42 19.04
C GLU A 54 9.13 14.32 20.09
N ILE A 55 10.30 13.68 20.15
CA ILE A 55 10.74 12.93 21.31
C ILE A 55 10.73 13.91 22.48
N VAL A 56 9.83 13.70 23.45
CA VAL A 56 9.91 14.41 24.74
C VAL A 56 11.13 13.87 25.49
N LEU A 57 12.30 14.38 25.16
CA LEU A 57 13.42 14.45 26.10
C LEU A 57 13.16 15.68 26.98
N GLU A 58 13.06 15.44 28.28
CA GLU A 58 12.90 16.39 29.39
C GLU A 58 11.47 16.78 29.78
N SER A 59 11.03 16.15 30.88
CA SER A 59 10.55 16.82 32.09
C SER A 59 10.20 18.31 31.92
N SER A 60 8.92 18.62 31.74
CA SER A 60 8.18 19.57 32.58
C SER A 60 6.74 19.72 32.09
N SER A 61 5.82 19.49 33.03
CA SER A 61 4.43 19.92 33.07
C SER A 61 4.07 21.15 32.21
N GLN A 62 3.44 20.92 31.07
CA GLN A 62 2.48 21.86 30.49
C GLN A 62 1.42 21.09 29.71
N TYR A 63 0.27 20.85 30.35
CA TYR A 63 -0.97 20.51 29.67
C TYR A 63 -1.34 21.69 28.76
N VAL A 64 -0.88 21.66 27.50
CA VAL A 64 -1.31 22.62 26.48
C VAL A 64 -2.75 22.29 26.11
N ARG A 65 -3.66 22.93 26.83
CA ARG A 65 -5.09 22.94 26.55
C ARG A 65 -5.30 23.89 25.36
N GLY A 66 -5.60 23.33 24.18
CA GLY A 66 -5.97 24.11 22.99
C GLY A 66 -5.13 23.76 21.76
N GLY A 67 -5.43 22.63 21.13
CA GLY A 67 -5.20 22.46 19.68
C GLY A 67 -6.51 22.72 18.96
N GLU A 68 -6.50 23.52 17.89
CA GLU A 68 -7.61 23.53 16.93
C GLU A 68 -7.86 22.09 16.48
N VAL A 69 -9.09 21.60 16.65
CA VAL A 69 -9.53 20.33 16.09
C VAL A 69 -9.61 20.54 14.58
N ARG A 70 -8.53 20.21 13.87
CA ARG A 70 -8.52 20.26 12.41
C ARG A 70 -9.27 19.04 11.92
N THR A 71 -10.38 19.26 11.21
CA THR A 71 -11.07 18.18 10.51
C THR A 71 -10.09 17.51 9.55
N PRO A 72 -9.87 16.19 9.64
CA PRO A 72 -8.93 15.47 8.81
C PRO A 72 -9.34 15.65 7.36
N THR A 73 -8.35 15.77 6.50
CA THR A 73 -8.62 15.75 5.07
C THR A 73 -9.22 14.39 4.70
N ARG A 74 -10.05 14.33 3.67
CA ARG A 74 -10.58 13.04 3.17
C ARG A 74 -9.49 12.03 2.85
N LEU A 75 -8.28 12.49 2.50
CA LEU A 75 -7.11 11.64 2.29
C LEU A 75 -6.58 11.05 3.60
N GLU A 76 -6.57 11.81 4.70
CA GLU A 76 -6.18 11.31 6.02
C GLU A 76 -7.17 10.25 6.52
N GLY A 77 -8.45 10.40 6.19
CA GLY A 77 -9.50 9.41 6.50
C GLY A 77 -9.31 8.04 5.83
N LEU A 78 -8.53 7.95 4.75
CA LEU A 78 -8.23 6.67 4.08
C LEU A 78 -7.18 5.83 4.84
N ALA A 79 -6.57 6.36 5.91
CA ALA A 79 -5.67 5.62 6.79
C ALA A 79 -6.44 4.77 7.82
N VAL A 80 -7.17 3.79 7.32
CA VAL A 80 -8.07 2.92 8.09
C VAL A 80 -7.32 1.67 8.57
N TRP A 81 -7.70 1.15 9.73
CA TRP A 81 -7.13 -0.01 10.41
C TRP A 81 -5.62 0.12 10.65
N ASP A 82 -4.82 -0.88 10.26
CA ASP A 82 -3.39 -0.88 10.51
C ASP A 82 -2.62 0.13 9.64
N SER A 83 -3.27 0.69 8.60
CA SER A 83 -2.71 1.80 7.82
C SER A 83 -2.35 2.99 8.71
N ALA A 84 -3.09 3.20 9.82
CA ALA A 84 -2.76 4.24 10.80
C ALA A 84 -1.35 4.06 11.40
N PHE A 85 -0.93 2.82 11.68
CA PHE A 85 0.41 2.52 12.19
C PHE A 85 1.47 2.74 11.12
N PHE A 86 1.28 2.23 9.89
CA PHE A 86 2.25 2.41 8.81
C PHE A 86 2.50 3.90 8.50
N VAL A 87 1.43 4.70 8.46
CA VAL A 87 1.49 6.14 8.24
C VAL A 87 2.18 6.85 9.41
N ARG A 88 1.86 6.47 10.67
CA ARG A 88 2.51 7.06 11.85
C ARG A 88 4.00 6.72 11.92
N ILE A 89 4.39 5.49 11.62
CA ILE A 89 5.80 5.09 11.57
C ILE A 89 6.54 5.85 10.47
N ALA A 90 5.91 6.05 9.30
CA ALA A 90 6.52 6.85 8.23
C ALA A 90 6.67 8.33 8.62
N GLN A 91 5.77 8.84 9.45
CA GLN A 91 5.79 10.22 9.92
C GLN A 91 6.81 10.43 11.05
N CYS A 92 6.71 9.63 12.12
CA CYS A 92 7.41 9.85 13.39
C CYS A 92 8.36 8.73 13.81
N GLY A 93 8.48 7.66 13.03
CA GLY A 93 9.24 6.48 13.40
C GLY A 93 8.52 5.62 14.44
N TYR A 94 9.27 4.71 15.06
CA TYR A 94 8.76 3.79 16.07
C TYR A 94 8.72 4.47 17.44
N GLU A 95 7.57 5.05 17.78
CA GLU A 95 7.37 5.74 19.07
C GLU A 95 6.93 4.81 20.20
N PHE A 96 6.16 3.78 19.88
CA PHE A 96 5.56 2.88 20.87
C PHE A 96 5.87 1.41 20.57
N GLU A 97 5.82 0.58 21.61
CA GLU A 97 6.15 -0.84 21.54
C GLU A 97 5.25 -1.60 20.57
N GLN A 98 3.95 -1.29 20.51
CA GLN A 98 3.03 -1.92 19.56
C GLN A 98 3.41 -1.67 18.09
N SER A 99 4.08 -0.54 17.81
CA SER A 99 4.52 -0.23 16.44
C SER A 99 5.59 -1.20 15.95
N GLN A 100 6.31 -1.89 16.84
CA GLN A 100 7.37 -2.86 16.49
C GLN A 100 6.84 -4.09 15.74
N ALA A 101 5.54 -4.36 15.79
CA ALA A 101 4.93 -5.42 14.99
C ALA A 101 4.90 -5.10 13.48
N PHE A 102 5.03 -3.83 13.10
CA PHE A 102 4.97 -3.38 11.72
C PHE A 102 6.37 -3.17 11.16
N PHE A 103 6.72 -3.86 10.08
CA PHE A 103 8.05 -3.81 9.50
C PHE A 103 8.32 -2.47 8.77
N PRO A 104 9.58 -2.00 8.73
CA PRO A 104 9.88 -0.63 8.31
C PRO A 104 9.83 -0.41 6.79
N GLY A 105 9.76 -1.48 5.99
CA GLY A 105 9.86 -1.40 4.52
C GLY A 105 8.82 -0.49 3.89
N LEU A 106 7.53 -0.73 4.13
CA LEU A 106 6.45 0.11 3.60
C LEU A 106 6.48 1.54 4.16
N PRO A 107 6.59 1.77 5.49
CA PRO A 107 6.75 3.12 6.05
C PRO A 107 7.91 3.91 5.44
N PHE A 108 9.06 3.26 5.26
CA PHE A 108 10.24 3.87 4.65
C PHE A 108 9.97 4.28 3.20
N LEU A 109 9.36 3.42 2.39
CA LEU A 109 8.99 3.77 1.02
C LEU A 109 8.00 4.93 0.98
N CYS A 110 7.00 4.94 1.88
CA CYS A 110 6.03 6.03 2.00
C CYS A 110 6.73 7.36 2.29
N TRP A 111 7.68 7.36 3.24
CA TRP A 111 8.50 8.52 3.60
C TRP A 111 9.36 9.01 2.44
N VAL A 112 10.09 8.11 1.76
CA VAL A 112 10.94 8.45 0.61
C VAL A 112 10.11 9.08 -0.51
N LEU A 113 9.00 8.43 -0.90
CA LEU A 113 8.15 8.88 -1.99
C LEU A 113 7.48 10.23 -1.66
N THR A 114 7.10 10.43 -0.40
CA THR A 114 6.55 11.71 0.10
C THR A 114 7.56 12.85 0.01
N ARG A 115 8.81 12.62 0.41
CA ARG A 115 9.86 13.66 0.41
C ARG A 115 10.50 13.90 -0.95
N THR A 116 10.26 13.02 -1.92
CA THR A 116 10.79 13.13 -3.27
C THR A 116 9.67 13.54 -4.24
N LEU A 117 9.04 12.58 -4.91
CA LEU A 117 8.11 12.80 -6.01
C LEU A 117 6.82 13.51 -5.56
N LEU A 118 6.37 13.28 -4.33
CA LEU A 118 5.12 13.88 -3.82
C LEU A 118 5.37 15.12 -2.95
N SER A 119 6.58 15.65 -2.89
CA SER A 119 6.89 16.87 -2.12
C SER A 119 6.01 18.08 -2.47
N PRO A 120 5.56 18.30 -3.73
CA PRO A 120 4.63 19.40 -4.03
C PRO A 120 3.25 19.22 -3.37
N PHE A 121 2.84 17.99 -3.10
CA PHE A 121 1.53 17.68 -2.49
C PHE A 121 1.50 17.98 -0.98
N LEU A 122 2.65 18.14 -0.33
CA LEU A 122 2.75 18.49 1.08
C LEU A 122 2.02 19.80 1.41
N ALA A 123 2.09 20.79 0.52
CA ALA A 123 1.42 22.08 0.70
C ALA A 123 -0.12 21.98 0.61
N PHE A 124 -0.64 20.98 -0.09
CA PHE A 124 -2.08 20.84 -0.36
C PHE A 124 -2.76 19.86 0.59
N ALA A 125 -2.16 18.68 0.80
CA ALA A 125 -2.72 17.60 1.60
C ALA A 125 -2.16 17.53 3.03
N GLY A 126 -1.14 18.33 3.35
CA GLY A 126 -0.35 18.19 4.58
C GLY A 126 0.55 16.95 4.54
N GLU A 127 1.42 16.81 5.54
CA GLU A 127 2.35 15.69 5.62
C GLU A 127 1.63 14.34 5.71
N ARG A 128 0.67 14.20 6.65
CA ARG A 128 -0.06 12.95 6.87
C ARG A 128 -0.88 12.56 5.65
N GLY A 129 -1.67 13.48 5.08
CA GLY A 129 -2.42 13.21 3.84
C GLY A 129 -1.53 12.81 2.66
N THR A 130 -0.34 13.41 2.54
CA THR A 130 0.63 13.04 1.50
C THR A 130 1.25 11.66 1.75
N LEU A 131 1.51 11.29 3.01
CA LEU A 131 1.97 9.95 3.39
C LEU A 131 0.92 8.88 3.08
N VAL A 132 -0.36 9.16 3.31
CA VAL A 132 -1.45 8.24 2.94
C VAL A 132 -1.50 8.06 1.42
N LEU A 133 -1.47 9.17 0.66
CA LEU A 133 -1.41 9.12 -0.80
C LEU A 133 -0.21 8.31 -1.30
N SER A 134 0.95 8.51 -0.68
CA SER A 134 2.18 7.77 -0.96
C SER A 134 1.98 6.27 -0.77
N GLY A 135 1.43 5.86 0.38
CA GLY A 135 1.12 4.47 0.68
C GLY A 135 0.13 3.85 -0.31
N LEU A 136 -0.95 4.56 -0.65
CA LEU A 136 -1.94 4.09 -1.62
C LEU A 136 -1.30 3.88 -3.00
N LEU A 137 -0.45 4.80 -3.46
CA LEU A 137 0.25 4.67 -4.73
C LEU A 137 1.21 3.48 -4.73
N ILE A 138 1.99 3.28 -3.66
CA ILE A 138 2.91 2.16 -3.54
C ILE A 138 2.15 0.83 -3.54
N THR A 139 1.15 0.68 -2.67
CA THR A 139 0.41 -0.58 -2.53
C THR A 139 -0.34 -0.92 -3.81
N ASN A 140 -1.02 0.03 -4.46
CA ASN A 140 -1.79 -0.25 -5.69
C ASN A 140 -0.89 -0.46 -6.91
N SER A 141 0.25 0.24 -7.01
CA SER A 141 1.23 -0.02 -8.08
C SER A 141 1.86 -1.41 -7.92
N SER A 142 2.22 -1.78 -6.69
CA SER A 142 2.72 -3.11 -6.38
C SER A 142 1.68 -4.20 -6.66
N PHE A 143 0.39 -3.93 -6.45
CA PHE A 143 -0.66 -4.89 -6.79
C PHE A 143 -0.72 -5.18 -8.28
N ILE A 144 -0.69 -4.14 -9.12
CA ILE A 144 -0.71 -4.28 -10.58
C ILE A 144 0.55 -5.04 -11.04
N LEU A 145 1.70 -4.74 -10.44
CA LEU A 145 2.94 -5.48 -10.68
C LEU A 145 2.81 -6.95 -10.26
N ALA A 146 2.23 -7.22 -9.08
CA ALA A 146 2.00 -8.57 -8.57
C ALA A 146 1.11 -9.38 -9.52
N ALA A 147 0.02 -8.79 -10.03
CA ALA A 147 -0.85 -9.44 -11.00
C ALA A 147 -0.10 -9.82 -12.29
N LEU A 148 0.73 -8.93 -12.82
CA LEU A 148 1.57 -9.21 -13.99
C LEU A 148 2.61 -10.30 -13.70
N LEU A 149 3.26 -10.27 -12.54
CA LEU A 149 4.25 -11.28 -12.14
C LEU A 149 3.60 -12.64 -11.92
N LEU A 150 2.42 -12.68 -11.31
CA LEU A 150 1.63 -13.90 -11.12
C LEU A 150 1.21 -14.51 -12.47
N TYR A 151 0.76 -13.67 -13.42
CA TYR A 151 0.48 -14.11 -14.79
C TYR A 151 1.71 -14.72 -15.45
N ARG A 152 2.86 -14.03 -15.40
CA ARG A 152 4.12 -14.51 -15.99
C ARG A 152 4.60 -15.82 -15.34
N LEU A 153 4.51 -15.92 -14.01
CA LEU A 153 4.84 -17.12 -13.24
C LEU A 153 3.93 -18.28 -13.64
N SER A 154 2.62 -18.06 -13.62
CA SER A 154 1.62 -19.08 -13.96
C SER A 154 1.79 -19.60 -15.38
N ARG A 155 2.15 -18.75 -16.34
CA ARG A 155 2.45 -19.20 -17.72
C ARG A 155 3.62 -20.16 -17.79
N ARG A 156 4.65 -19.94 -16.98
CA ARG A 156 5.83 -20.81 -16.96
C ARG A 156 5.56 -22.12 -16.25
N VAL A 157 4.93 -22.05 -15.09
CA VAL A 157 4.70 -23.24 -14.24
C VAL A 157 3.58 -24.12 -14.81
N LEU A 158 2.47 -23.53 -15.26
CA LEU A 158 1.29 -24.27 -15.73
C LEU A 158 1.31 -24.56 -17.23
N GLY A 159 2.19 -23.92 -18.00
CA GLY A 159 2.28 -24.09 -19.46
C GLY A 159 1.02 -23.70 -20.25
N SER A 160 0.03 -23.07 -19.60
CA SER A 160 -1.27 -22.75 -20.19
C SER A 160 -1.59 -21.26 -20.06
N GLU A 161 -1.74 -20.61 -21.20
CA GLU A 161 -2.15 -19.21 -21.31
C GLU A 161 -3.51 -18.95 -20.65
N ARG A 162 -4.47 -19.87 -20.86
CA ARG A 162 -5.82 -19.76 -20.30
C ARG A 162 -5.80 -19.81 -18.77
N LEU A 163 -5.06 -20.75 -18.19
CA LEU A 163 -4.94 -20.87 -16.73
C LEU A 163 -4.21 -19.68 -16.14
N ALA A 164 -3.14 -19.20 -16.78
CA ALA A 164 -2.41 -18.05 -16.28
C ALA A 164 -3.23 -16.76 -16.26
N ARG A 165 -4.05 -16.53 -17.30
CA ARG A 165 -5.00 -15.41 -17.30
C ARG A 165 -6.05 -15.58 -16.20
N ALA A 166 -6.64 -16.78 -16.08
CA ALA A 166 -7.62 -17.05 -15.04
C ALA A 166 -7.06 -16.81 -13.63
N SER A 167 -5.82 -17.23 -13.35
CA SER A 167 -5.15 -16.97 -12.07
C SER A 167 -4.97 -15.47 -11.80
N ALA A 168 -4.51 -14.72 -12.80
CA ALA A 168 -4.30 -13.27 -12.67
C ALA A 168 -5.63 -12.51 -12.50
N SER A 169 -6.66 -12.87 -13.28
CA SER A 169 -8.01 -12.30 -13.14
C SER A 169 -8.61 -12.62 -11.77
N ALA A 170 -8.48 -13.87 -11.29
CA ALA A 170 -8.94 -14.25 -9.96
C ALA A 170 -8.23 -13.47 -8.85
N PHE A 171 -6.94 -13.18 -9.02
CA PHE A 171 -6.19 -12.31 -8.11
C PHE A 171 -6.70 -10.85 -8.15
N CYS A 172 -6.94 -10.30 -9.34
CA CYS A 172 -7.46 -8.93 -9.53
C CYS A 172 -8.83 -8.70 -8.88
N TRP A 173 -9.71 -9.71 -8.90
CA TRP A 173 -11.11 -9.61 -8.43
C TRP A 173 -11.38 -10.34 -7.12
N ASN A 174 -10.35 -10.69 -6.35
CA ASN A 174 -10.51 -11.36 -5.06
C ASN A 174 -11.24 -10.43 -4.06
N PRO A 175 -12.25 -10.90 -3.29
CA PRO A 175 -12.91 -10.11 -2.24
C PRO A 175 -11.94 -9.54 -1.19
N ALA A 176 -10.83 -10.21 -0.91
CA ALA A 176 -9.78 -9.71 -0.01
C ALA A 176 -8.98 -8.52 -0.59
N SER A 177 -9.31 -8.04 -1.80
CA SER A 177 -8.61 -6.92 -2.46
C SER A 177 -8.63 -5.61 -1.68
N VAL A 178 -9.48 -5.46 -0.66
CA VAL A 178 -9.46 -4.29 0.24
C VAL A 178 -8.08 -4.12 0.90
N PHE A 179 -7.45 -5.22 1.37
CA PHE A 179 -6.09 -5.20 1.95
C PHE A 179 -5.01 -4.94 0.90
N PHE A 180 -5.29 -5.22 -0.37
CA PHE A 180 -4.41 -4.92 -1.48
C PHE A 180 -4.58 -3.50 -2.03
N SER A 181 -5.53 -2.73 -1.50
CA SER A 181 -5.84 -1.35 -1.92
C SER A 181 -5.61 -0.30 -0.84
N ALA A 182 -5.78 -0.66 0.44
CA ALA A 182 -5.40 0.17 1.59
C ALA A 182 -3.88 0.25 1.79
N VAL A 183 -3.38 1.09 2.70
CA VAL A 183 -1.94 1.23 2.96
C VAL A 183 -1.44 0.04 3.79
N TYR A 184 -1.08 -1.02 3.07
CA TYR A 184 -0.80 -2.35 3.61
C TYR A 184 0.35 -3.03 2.83
N THR A 185 1.00 -4.01 3.45
CA THR A 185 2.23 -4.65 2.93
C THR A 185 1.96 -5.83 1.99
N GLU A 186 0.72 -6.26 1.86
CA GLU A 186 0.27 -7.45 1.14
C GLU A 186 0.57 -7.36 -0.36
N SER A 187 0.34 -6.20 -0.98
CA SER A 187 0.66 -5.98 -2.40
C SER A 187 2.17 -5.98 -2.69
N PRO A 188 3.02 -5.19 -2.00
CA PRO A 188 4.47 -5.28 -2.22
C PRO A 188 5.03 -6.66 -1.85
N TYR A 189 4.52 -7.30 -0.80
CA TYR A 189 4.83 -8.68 -0.46
C TYR A 189 4.53 -9.63 -1.64
N ALA A 190 3.31 -9.59 -2.18
CA ALA A 190 2.90 -10.44 -3.28
C ALA A 190 3.75 -10.20 -4.54
N ALA A 191 4.07 -8.94 -4.86
CA ALA A 191 4.94 -8.61 -5.98
C ALA A 191 6.35 -9.20 -5.79
N ALA A 192 6.93 -9.05 -4.61
CA ALA A 192 8.24 -9.60 -4.27
C ALA A 192 8.24 -11.14 -4.28
N ALA A 193 7.22 -11.78 -3.70
CA ALA A 193 7.08 -13.24 -3.66
C ALA A 193 6.89 -13.85 -5.05
N PHE A 194 5.95 -13.32 -5.86
CA PHE A 194 5.73 -13.78 -7.24
C PHE A 194 6.95 -13.50 -8.12
N GLY A 195 7.61 -12.35 -7.94
CA GLY A 195 8.85 -12.01 -8.61
C GLY A 195 9.99 -12.96 -8.26
N GLY A 196 10.13 -13.31 -6.98
CA GLY A 196 11.12 -14.25 -6.47
C GLY A 196 10.93 -15.66 -7.01
N MET A 197 9.68 -16.16 -7.01
CA MET A 197 9.32 -17.45 -7.63
C MET A 197 9.58 -17.44 -9.14
N LEU A 198 9.21 -16.36 -9.86
CA LEU A 198 9.47 -16.25 -11.29
C LEU A 198 10.98 -16.22 -11.60
N ALA A 199 11.78 -15.55 -10.77
CA ALA A 199 13.23 -15.54 -10.89
C ALA A 199 13.83 -16.92 -10.63
N LEU A 200 13.31 -17.67 -9.64
CA LEU A 200 13.70 -19.05 -9.35
C LEU A 200 13.44 -19.96 -10.55
N GLU A 201 12.23 -19.93 -11.09
CA GLU A 201 11.83 -20.65 -12.31
C GLU A 201 12.62 -20.21 -13.57
N SER A 202 13.30 -19.06 -13.51
CA SER A 202 14.20 -18.59 -14.56
C SER A 202 15.66 -19.02 -14.38
N GLY A 203 16.00 -19.76 -13.30
CA GLY A 203 17.38 -20.07 -12.92
C GLY A 203 18.16 -18.87 -12.36
N ARG A 204 17.50 -17.75 -12.02
CA ARG A 204 18.15 -16.53 -11.50
C ARG A 204 18.15 -16.50 -9.98
N LEU A 205 19.00 -17.32 -9.37
CA LEU A 205 19.03 -17.56 -7.92
C LEU A 205 19.26 -16.28 -7.09
N ALA A 206 20.21 -15.43 -7.49
CA ALA A 206 20.51 -14.19 -6.75
C ALA A 206 19.31 -13.22 -6.75
N ALA A 207 18.66 -13.04 -7.90
CA ALA A 207 17.45 -12.21 -8.00
C ALA A 207 16.28 -12.81 -7.22
N SER A 208 16.16 -14.14 -7.21
CA SER A 208 15.15 -14.85 -6.42
C SER A 208 15.37 -14.63 -4.91
N ALA A 209 16.59 -14.84 -4.42
CA ALA A 209 16.94 -14.63 -3.03
C ALA A 209 16.72 -13.18 -2.59
N ALA A 210 17.12 -12.20 -3.41
CA ALA A 210 16.89 -10.79 -3.13
C ALA A 210 15.40 -10.44 -3.07
N ALA A 211 14.59 -10.97 -3.99
CA ALA A 211 13.14 -10.74 -3.99
C ALA A 211 12.46 -11.39 -2.79
N PHE A 212 12.86 -12.60 -2.39
CA PHE A 212 12.33 -13.23 -1.18
C PHE A 212 12.77 -12.51 0.10
N ALA A 213 14.01 -12.03 0.17
CA ALA A 213 14.47 -11.20 1.28
C ALA A 213 13.68 -9.88 1.37
N ALA A 214 13.29 -9.29 0.24
CA ALA A 214 12.44 -8.10 0.20
C ALA A 214 10.97 -8.39 0.54
N SER A 215 10.56 -9.66 0.58
CA SER A 215 9.21 -10.10 1.00
C SER A 215 9.13 -10.47 2.49
N ALA A 216 10.24 -10.36 3.24
CA ALA A 216 10.25 -10.57 4.68
C ALA A 216 9.95 -9.25 5.41
#